data_AF-A0A7Z9USU3-F1
#
_entry.id   AF-A0A7Z9USU3-F1
#
_cell.length_a   1.000
_cell.length_b   1.000
_cell.length_c   1.000
_cell.angle_alpha   90.00
_cell.angle_beta   90.00
_cell.angle_gamma   90.00
#
_symmetry.space_group_name_H-M   'P 1'
#
loop_
_entity.id
_entity.type
_entity.pdbx_description
1 polymer ?
#
loop_
_entity_poly.entity_id
_entity_poly.type
_entity_poly.pdbx_seq_one_letter_code
_entity_poly.pdbx_strand_id
1 'polypeptide(L)' 'MAVNGIKDQLHSEKDIKRSIDRVQRIYQFAGVSHNFQHRWGDEGHRFYKELMWPIVCQELWNSF' A
#
# COMPACT_ATOMS: atom_id res chain seq x y z
N MET A 1 -2.52 -1.98 4.17
CA MET A 1 -2.24 -0.99 3.10
C MET A 1 -0.75 -0.65 3.10
N ALA A 2 -0.16 -0.36 1.93
CA ALA A 2 1.17 0.24 1.81
C ALA A 2 1.20 1.29 0.69
N VAL A 3 2.04 2.32 0.81
CA VAL A 3 2.29 3.30 -0.25
C VAL A 3 3.77 3.63 -0.33
N ASN A 4 4.27 3.66 -1.56
CA ASN A 4 5.64 4.00 -1.87
C ASN A 4 5.68 5.16 -2.87
N GLY A 5 6.67 6.03 -2.72
CA GLY A 5 6.95 7.06 -3.72
C GLY A 5 7.71 6.48 -4.91
N ILE A 6 7.29 6.78 -6.13
CA ILE A 6 7.94 6.27 -7.35
C ILE A 6 9.35 6.86 -7.55
N LYS A 7 9.62 8.04 -6.97
CA LYS A 7 10.94 8.69 -6.99
C LYS A 7 11.76 8.41 -5.73
N ASP A 8 11.26 7.59 -4.81
CA ASP A 8 12.02 7.20 -3.61
C ASP A 8 13.14 6.23 -4.00
N GLN A 9 14.38 6.62 -3.71
CA GLN A 9 15.57 5.85 -4.09
C GLN A 9 16.06 4.92 -2.98
N LEU A 10 15.39 4.89 -1.82
CA LEU A 10 15.77 4.02 -0.70
C LEU A 10 15.62 2.53 -1.06
N HIS A 11 14.63 2.19 -1.90
CA HIS A 11 14.37 0.83 -2.37
C HIS A 11 14.06 0.83 -3.86
N SER A 12 14.51 -0.20 -4.58
CA SER A 12 14.20 -0.31 -6.01
C SER A 12 12.72 -0.60 -6.24
N GLU A 13 12.15 -0.02 -7.31
CA GLU A 13 10.76 -0.29 -7.72
C GLU A 13 10.53 -1.80 -7.93
N LYS A 14 11.53 -2.51 -8.45
CA LYS A 14 11.51 -3.97 -8.65
C LYS A 14 11.36 -4.73 -7.33
N ASP A 15 12.12 -4.35 -6.30
CA ASP A 15 12.05 -5.00 -5.00
C ASP A 15 10.75 -4.67 -4.28
N ILE A 16 10.24 -3.44 -4.41
CA ILE A 16 8.93 -3.05 -3.91
C ILE A 16 7.85 -3.91 -4.58
N LYS A 17 7.76 -3.93 -5.91
CA LYS A 17 6.78 -4.74 -6.66
C LYS A 17 6.81 -6.21 -6.24
N ARG A 18 8.00 -6.82 -6.18
CA ARG A 18 8.16 -8.21 -5.71
C ARG A 18 7.62 -8.42 -4.30
N SER A 19 7.81 -7.46 -3.42
CA SER A 19 7.34 -7.54 -2.02
C SER A 19 5.83 -7.39 -1.94
N ILE A 20 5.25 -6.45 -2.71
CA ILE A 20 3.80 -6.26 -2.84
C ILE A 20 3.12 -7.51 -3.38
N ASP A 21 3.65 -8.12 -4.44
CA ASP A 21 3.10 -9.36 -5.03
C ASP A 21 3.05 -10.50 -4.00
N ARG A 22 4.07 -10.63 -3.15
CA ARG A 22 4.13 -11.65 -2.10
C ARG A 22 3.06 -11.42 -1.04
N VAL A 23 2.90 -10.18 -0.57
CA VAL A 23 1.87 -9.85 0.42
C VAL A 23 0.46 -10.04 -0.17
N GLN A 24 0.23 -9.60 -1.41
CA GLN A 24 -1.04 -9.82 -2.11
C GLN A 24 -1.42 -11.30 -2.18
N ARG A 25 -0.46 -12.19 -2.50
CA ARG A 25 -0.70 -13.63 -2.51
C ARG A 25 -1.11 -14.16 -1.14
N ILE A 26 -0.46 -13.71 -0.06
CA ILE A 26 -0.82 -14.12 1.32
C ILE A 26 -2.28 -13.77 1.61
N TYR A 27 -2.69 -12.53 1.33
CA TYR A 27 -4.06 -12.07 1.56
C TYR A 27 -5.07 -12.79 0.66
N GLN A 28 -4.69 -13.10 -0.59
CA GLN A 28 -5.50 -13.90 -1.51
C GLN A 28 -5.71 -15.32 -0.97
N PHE A 29 -4.66 -16.01 -0.53
CA PHE A 29 -4.76 -17.35 0.06
C PHE A 29 -5.61 -17.38 1.33
N ALA A 30 -5.60 -16.30 2.11
CA ALA A 30 -6.43 -16.15 3.30
C ALA A 30 -7.91 -15.81 3.00
N GLY A 31 -8.29 -15.67 1.72
CA GLY A 31 -9.67 -15.31 1.33
C GLY A 31 -10.06 -13.86 1.60
N VAL A 32 -9.10 -13.01 1.96
CA VAL A 32 -9.29 -11.60 2.35
C VAL A 32 -8.49 -10.66 1.45
N SER A 33 -8.49 -10.91 0.15
CA SER A 33 -7.71 -10.16 -0.85
C SER A 33 -7.94 -8.65 -0.82
N HIS A 34 -9.13 -8.20 -0.39
CA HIS A 34 -9.49 -6.79 -0.28
C HIS A 34 -8.84 -6.06 0.90
N ASN A 35 -8.33 -6.80 1.91
CA ASN A 35 -7.72 -6.21 3.11
C ASN A 35 -6.29 -5.68 2.87
N PHE A 36 -5.73 -5.90 1.67
CA PHE A 36 -4.43 -5.34 1.30
C PHE A 36 -4.50 -4.59 -0.03
N GLN A 37 -4.09 -3.32 0.01
CA GLN A 37 -3.92 -2.47 -1.16
C GLN A 37 -2.55 -1.81 -1.14
N HIS A 38 -1.95 -1.66 -2.32
CA HIS A 38 -0.75 -0.88 -2.57
C HIS A 38 -1.07 0.28 -3.51
N ARG A 39 -0.50 1.45 -3.26
CA ARG A 39 -0.60 2.61 -4.16
C ARG A 39 0.78 3.25 -4.37
N TRP A 40 0.99 3.84 -5.53
CA TRP A 40 2.16 4.65 -5.83
C TRP A 40 1.84 6.12 -5.60
N GLY A 41 2.75 6.82 -4.95
CA GLY A 41 2.78 8.27 -4.94
C GLY A 41 3.77 8.80 -5.97
N ASP A 42 3.48 9.96 -6.57
CA ASP A 42 4.23 10.48 -7.74
C ASP A 42 5.62 11.03 -7.41
N GLU A 43 6.05 10.91 -6.16
CA GLU A 43 7.15 11.67 -5.60
C GLU A 43 8.16 10.80 -4.84
N GLY A 44 9.15 11.44 -4.18
CA GLY A 44 10.15 10.76 -3.37
C GLY A 44 9.68 10.35 -1.97
N HIS A 45 10.62 10.25 -1.04
CA HIS A 45 10.38 9.89 0.35
C HIS A 45 9.50 10.92 1.09
N ARG A 46 8.23 10.60 1.36
CA ARG A 46 7.29 11.46 2.10
C ARG A 46 6.06 10.67 2.57
N PHE A 47 5.25 11.31 3.41
CA PHE A 47 3.90 10.85 3.73
C PHE A 47 2.88 11.34 2.68
N TYR A 48 2.14 10.42 2.06
CA TYR A 48 1.16 10.71 1.01
C TYR A 48 -0.26 10.84 1.59
N LYS A 49 -0.55 11.99 2.21
CA LYS A 49 -1.80 12.20 2.95
C LYS A 49 -3.06 11.96 2.11
N GLU A 50 -3.05 12.35 0.84
CA GLU A 50 -4.17 12.19 -0.10
C GLU A 50 -4.44 10.73 -0.47
N LEU A 51 -3.41 9.89 -0.40
CA LEU A 51 -3.55 8.45 -0.64
C LEU A 51 -3.91 7.70 0.65
N MET A 52 -3.35 8.11 1.80
CA MET A 52 -3.44 7.39 3.08
C MET A 52 -4.75 7.66 3.80
N TRP A 53 -5.12 8.93 3.97
CA TRP A 53 -6.25 9.29 4.80
C TRP A 53 -7.58 8.70 4.35
N PRO A 54 -7.91 8.62 3.04
CA PRO A 54 -9.15 7.97 2.62
C PRO A 54 -9.28 6.53 3.13
N ILE A 55 -8.19 5.76 3.11
CA ILE A 55 -8.20 4.37 3.58
C ILE A 55 -8.24 4.30 5.10
N VAL A 56 -7.41 5.08 5.81
CA VAL A 56 -7.44 5.09 7.28
C VAL A 56 -8.82 5.48 7.80
N CYS A 57 -9.44 6.52 7.23
CA CYS A 57 -10.79 6.90 7.59
C CYS A 57 -11.78 5.78 7.25
N GLN A 58 -11.76 5.21 6.04
CA GLN A 58 -12.67 4.12 5.69
C GLN A 58 -12.61 2.95 6.68
N GLU A 59 -11.42 2.50 7.06
CA GLU A 59 -11.26 1.39 8.01
C GLU A 59 -11.68 1.76 9.44
N LEU A 60 -11.39 2.98 9.89
CA LEU A 60 -11.87 3.46 11.18
C LEU A 60 -13.40 3.54 11.22
N TRP A 61 -14.04 4.01 10.15
CA TRP A 61 -15.50 4.08 10.06
C TRP A 61 -16.17 2.70 9.96
N ASN A 62 -15.57 1.75 9.24
CA ASN A 62 -16.07 0.37 9.17
C ASN A 62 -15.98 -0.40 10.51
N SER A 63 -15.25 0.15 11.48
CA SER A 63 -15.06 -0.44 12.81
C SER A 63 -16.06 0.07 13.86
N PHE A 64 -17.01 0.92 13.47
CA PHE A 64 -18.14 1.40 14.27
C PHE A 64 -19.47 0.90 13.67
#